data_AF-A0A2E8DR51-F1
#
_entry.id   AF-A0A2E8DR51-F1
#
_cell.length_a   1.000
_cell.length_b   1.000
_cell.length_c   1.000
_cell.angle_alpha   90.00
_cell.angle_beta   90.00
_cell.angle_gamma   90.00
#
_symmetry.space_group_name_H-M   'P 1'
#
loop_
_entity.id
_entity.type
_entity.pdbx_description
1 polymer ?
#
loop_
_entity_poly.entity_id
_entity_poly.type
_entity_poly.pdbx_seq_one_letter_code
_entity_poly.pdbx_strand_id
1 'polypeptide(L)'
;MQRSIFVLGLLLVIAGLAQAGIKGDGIALEAELAQRIEEPMKIDDSDKGKGASNGKFIWMEGEPAVGGGGEGWAEFDINILRKVNMLFGDVY
;
A
#
# COMPACT_ATOMS: atom_id res chain seq x y z
N MET A 1 -13.69 42.58 7.10
CA MET A 1 -13.53 41.80 5.85
C MET A 1 -12.08 41.43 5.52
N GLN A 2 -11.12 42.36 5.49
CA GLN A 2 -9.72 41.99 5.16
C GLN A 2 -9.09 41.01 6.17
N ARG A 3 -9.22 41.27 7.48
CA ARG A 3 -8.66 40.39 8.53
C ARG A 3 -9.17 38.96 8.45
N SER A 4 -10.46 38.76 8.17
CA SER A 4 -11.06 37.43 8.02
C SER A 4 -10.57 36.69 6.77
N ILE A 5 -10.25 37.41 5.68
CA ILE A 5 -9.70 36.82 4.46
C ILE A 5 -8.25 36.34 4.70
N PHE A 6 -7.44 37.10 5.43
CA PHE A 6 -6.08 36.67 5.79
C PHE A 6 -6.07 35.43 6.68
N VAL A 7 -6.96 35.36 7.68
CA VAL A 7 -7.07 34.19 8.57
C VAL A 7 -7.54 32.95 7.79
N LEU A 8 -8.51 33.11 6.89
CA LEU A 8 -8.97 32.01 6.04
C LEU A 8 -7.87 31.52 5.09
N GLY A 9 -7.11 32.42 4.48
CA GLY A 9 -5.96 32.08 3.64
C GLY A 9 -4.89 31.30 4.42
N LEU A 10 -4.58 31.72 5.65
CA LEU A 10 -3.62 31.02 6.50
C LEU A 10 -4.10 29.61 6.88
N LEU A 11 -5.39 29.46 7.20
CA LEU A 11 -6.01 28.16 7.49
C LEU A 11 -5.93 27.20 6.29
N LEU A 12 -6.17 27.69 5.08
CA LEU A 12 -6.08 26.88 3.85
C LEU A 12 -4.65 26.43 3.56
N VAL A 13 -3.66 27.28 3.80
CA VAL A 13 -2.24 26.94 3.64
C VAL A 13 -1.84 25.85 4.64
N ILE A 14 -2.24 25.97 5.90
CA ILE A 14 -1.94 24.97 6.94
C ILE A 14 -2.63 23.63 6.63
N ALA A 15 -3.90 23.66 6.20
CA ALA A 15 -4.63 22.45 5.82
C ALA A 15 -3.99 21.73 4.61
N GLY A 16 -3.55 22.48 3.60
CA GLY A 16 -2.85 21.93 2.44
C GLY A 16 -1.51 21.29 2.80
N LEU A 17 -0.74 21.91 3.71
CA LEU A 17 0.52 21.37 4.20
C LEU A 17 0.32 20.11 5.07
N ALA A 18 -0.71 20.11 5.92
CA ALA A 18 -1.07 18.94 6.72
C ALA A 18 -1.45 17.74 5.83
N GLN A 19 -2.22 17.96 4.77
CA GLN A 19 -2.61 16.89 3.84
C GLN A 19 -1.43 16.35 3.03
N ALA A 20 -0.45 17.19 2.69
CA ALA A 20 0.78 16.77 2.01
C ALA A 20 1.69 15.91 2.92
N GLY A 21 1.68 16.16 4.23
CA GLY A 21 2.47 15.41 5.22
C GLY A 21 1.84 14.10 5.73
N ILE A 22 0.60 13.76 5.33
CA ILE A 22 -0.13 12.55 5.79
C ILE A 22 -0.13 11.44 4.72
N LYS A 23 0.72 11.53 3.70
CA LYS A 23 1.00 10.33 2.88
C LYS A 23 1.98 9.47 3.67
N GLY A 24 1.47 8.43 4.33
CA GLY A 24 2.34 7.43 4.92
C GLY A 24 3.24 6.82 3.85
N ASP A 25 4.53 6.66 4.14
CA ASP A 25 5.52 6.01 3.27
C ASP A 25 5.32 4.48 3.22
N GLY A 26 4.06 4.03 3.20
CA GLY A 26 3.71 2.62 3.13
C GLY A 26 3.90 2.12 1.70
N ILE A 27 4.63 1.03 1.55
CA ILE A 27 4.67 0.26 0.30
C ILE A 27 3.47 -0.67 0.33
N ALA A 28 2.50 -0.43 -0.54
CA ALA A 28 1.45 -1.41 -0.84
C ALA A 28 1.99 -2.39 -1.89
N LEU A 29 1.82 -3.69 -1.64
CA LEU A 29 2.24 -4.75 -2.55
C LEU A 29 1.01 -5.51 -3.01
N GLU A 30 0.80 -5.55 -4.32
CA GLU A 30 -0.25 -6.35 -4.92
C GLU A 30 0.14 -7.83 -4.83
N ALA A 31 -0.73 -8.64 -4.23
CA ALA A 31 -0.41 -10.01 -3.87
C ALA A 31 -0.11 -10.90 -5.09
N GLU A 32 -0.75 -10.60 -6.24
CA GLU A 32 -0.52 -11.29 -7.51
C GLU A 32 0.84 -10.98 -8.16
N LEU A 33 1.55 -9.96 -7.66
CA LEU A 33 2.90 -9.60 -8.12
C LEU A 33 4.01 -10.24 -7.28
N ALA A 34 3.66 -11.18 -6.40
CA ALA A 34 4.63 -11.97 -5.66
C ALA A 34 5.62 -12.65 -6.61
N GLN A 35 6.89 -12.69 -6.22
CA GLN A 35 7.96 -13.35 -6.97
C GLN A 35 7.69 -14.86 -7.08
N ARG A 36 7.01 -15.43 -6.08
CA ARG A 36 6.55 -16.80 -6.08
C ARG A 36 5.16 -16.91 -5.48
N ILE A 37 4.31 -17.70 -6.13
CA ILE A 37 3.00 -18.12 -5.65
C ILE A 37 3.02 -19.65 -5.70
N GLU A 38 2.96 -20.29 -4.54
CA GLU A 38 3.01 -21.75 -4.42
C GLU A 38 1.62 -22.35 -4.53
N GLU A 39 1.50 -23.41 -5.34
CA GLU A 39 0.29 -24.21 -5.43
C GLU A 39 -0.14 -24.72 -4.04
N PRO A 40 -1.45 -24.85 -3.76
CA PRO A 40 -2.58 -24.70 -4.67
C PRO A 40 -3.08 -23.26 -4.85
N MET A 41 -2.29 -22.25 -4.46
CA MET A 41 -2.65 -20.84 -4.67
C MET A 41 -2.54 -20.45 -6.14
N LYS A 42 -3.49 -19.65 -6.63
CA LYS A 42 -3.55 -19.15 -8.00
C LYS A 42 -4.03 -17.71 -8.05
N ILE A 43 -3.69 -17.03 -9.14
CA ILE A 43 -4.21 -15.70 -9.45
C ILE A 43 -5.62 -15.87 -10.03
N ASP A 44 -6.60 -15.18 -9.46
CA ASP A 44 -7.93 -15.02 -10.03
C ASP A 44 -8.05 -13.63 -10.65
N ASP A 45 -8.21 -13.58 -11.97
CA ASP A 45 -8.45 -12.38 -12.78
C ASP A 45 -9.85 -12.38 -13.42
N SER A 46 -10.74 -13.25 -12.93
CA SER A 46 -12.13 -13.33 -13.37
C SER A 46 -12.96 -12.17 -12.83
N ASP A 47 -14.24 -12.14 -13.21
CA ASP A 47 -15.21 -11.18 -12.67
C ASP A 47 -15.36 -11.23 -11.14
N LYS A 48 -14.87 -12.29 -10.49
CA LYS A 48 -14.80 -12.38 -9.02
C LYS A 48 -13.77 -11.43 -8.41
N GLY A 49 -12.78 -10.99 -9.20
CA GLY A 49 -11.78 -9.98 -8.85
C GLY A 49 -12.32 -8.55 -8.85
N LYS A 50 -13.59 -8.34 -9.24
CA LYS A 50 -14.26 -7.03 -9.20
C LYS A 50 -14.40 -6.56 -7.74
N GLY A 51 -13.42 -5.79 -7.28
CA GLY A 51 -13.35 -5.26 -5.92
C GLY A 51 -11.96 -5.35 -5.30
N ALA A 52 -11.06 -6.16 -5.87
CA ALA A 52 -9.66 -6.16 -5.53
C ALA A 52 -8.92 -4.99 -6.20
N SER A 53 -7.81 -4.56 -5.60
CA SER A 53 -6.91 -3.61 -6.25
C SER A 53 -6.42 -4.22 -7.56
N ASN A 54 -6.38 -3.43 -8.64
CA ASN A 54 -6.05 -3.90 -9.99
C ASN A 54 -6.95 -5.03 -10.56
N GLY A 55 -8.08 -5.34 -9.91
CA GLY A 55 -9.04 -6.36 -10.36
C GLY A 55 -8.56 -7.80 -10.23
N LYS A 56 -7.47 -8.05 -9.47
CA LYS A 56 -6.88 -9.39 -9.29
C LYS A 56 -6.61 -9.69 -7.83
N PHE A 57 -6.58 -10.96 -7.48
CA PHE A 57 -6.16 -11.42 -6.16
C PHE A 57 -5.61 -12.85 -6.24
N ILE A 58 -4.85 -13.24 -5.22
CA ILE A 58 -4.44 -14.64 -5.03
C ILE A 58 -5.51 -15.38 -4.21
N TRP A 59 -5.79 -16.62 -4.58
CA TRP A 59 -6.82 -17.44 -3.97
C TRP A 59 -6.42 -18.92 -3.94
N MET A 60 -6.97 -19.65 -2.98
CA MET A 60 -6.86 -21.10 -2.86
C MET A 60 -8.26 -21.72 -2.81
N GLU A 61 -8.52 -22.75 -3.63
CA GLU A 61 -9.82 -23.44 -3.60
C GLU A 61 -10.04 -24.19 -2.29
N GLY A 62 -11.22 -24.02 -1.69
CA GLY A 62 -11.61 -24.68 -0.46
C GLY A 62 -12.49 -23.80 0.42
N GLU A 63 -12.96 -24.36 1.53
CA GLU A 63 -13.63 -23.58 2.58
C GLU A 63 -12.64 -22.56 3.18
N PRO A 64 -13.07 -21.32 3.49
CA PRO A 64 -12.21 -20.33 4.12
C PRO A 64 -11.60 -20.88 5.41
N ALA A 65 -10.28 -21.06 5.43
CA ALA A 65 -9.54 -21.34 6.66
C ALA A 65 -9.26 -20.04 7.40
N VAL A 66 -9.13 -20.08 8.73
CA VAL A 66 -8.93 -18.90 9.61
C VAL A 66 -7.50 -18.31 9.52
N GLY A 67 -6.87 -18.40 8.34
CA GLY A 67 -5.52 -17.91 8.06
C GLY A 67 -4.41 -18.95 8.26
N GLY A 68 -3.27 -18.67 7.62
CA GLY A 68 -2.05 -19.48 7.61
C GLY A 68 -1.87 -20.21 6.27
N GLY A 69 -0.98 -19.70 5.43
CA GLY A 69 -0.61 -20.32 4.15
C GLY A 69 0.01 -21.69 4.36
N GLY A 70 -0.86 -22.70 4.48
CA GLY A 70 -0.48 -24.11 4.64
C GLY A 70 0.25 -24.59 3.40
N GLU A 71 -0.46 -25.26 2.49
CA GLU A 71 0.14 -25.77 1.25
C GLU A 71 0.48 -24.65 0.26
N GLY A 72 -0.32 -23.58 0.20
CA GLY A 72 -0.10 -22.46 -0.72
C GLY A 72 0.23 -21.15 0.00
N TRP A 73 1.18 -20.42 -0.57
CA TRP A 73 1.71 -19.17 -0.03
C TRP A 73 2.23 -18.27 -1.16
N ALA A 74 2.43 -16.99 -0.86
CA ALA A 74 3.04 -16.03 -1.77
C ALA A 74 4.24 -15.39 -1.09
N GLU A 75 5.34 -15.21 -1.83
CA GLU A 75 6.61 -14.69 -1.31
C GLU A 75 7.05 -13.45 -2.07
N PHE A 76 7.52 -12.47 -1.29
CA PHE A 76 8.04 -11.21 -1.77
C PHE A 76 9.47 -11.01 -1.27
N ASP A 77 10.39 -10.84 -2.21
CA ASP A 77 11.74 -10.35 -1.93
C ASP A 77 11.76 -8.82 -2.06
N ILE A 78 11.71 -8.12 -0.94
CA ILE A 78 11.67 -6.65 -0.90
C ILE A 78 13.01 -6.12 -0.41
N ASN A 79 13.71 -5.41 -1.27
CA ASN A 79 14.87 -4.62 -0.88
C ASN A 79 14.42 -3.35 -0.16
N ILE A 80 14.37 -3.40 1.18
CA ILE A 80 14.11 -2.21 1.98
C ILE A 80 15.42 -1.44 2.11
N LEU A 81 15.58 -0.37 1.32
CA LEU A 81 16.64 0.59 1.55
C LEU A 81 16.41 1.25 2.91
N ARG A 82 17.32 1.02 3.86
CA ARG A 82 17.27 1.72 5.16
C ARG A 82 17.54 3.19 4.91
N LYS A 83 16.50 4.02 4.91
CA LYS A 83 16.67 5.47 4.99
C LYS A 83 17.31 5.80 6.35
N VAL A 84 18.61 6.04 6.37
CA VAL A 84 19.28 6.60 7.54
C VAL A 84 19.02 8.10 7.50
N ASN A 85 18.04 8.57 8.27
CA ASN A 85 17.87 10.01 8.51
C ASN A 85 19.07 10.51 9.31
N MET A 86 20.14 10.88 8.63
CA MET A 86 21.15 11.78 9.19
C MET A 86 20.62 13.21 9.08
N LEU A 87 20.85 14.01 10.12
CA LEU A 87 20.40 15.41 10.24
C LEU A 87 20.90 16.35 9.12
N PHE A 88 21.66 15.84 8.14
CA PHE A 88 22.24 16.59 7.03
C PHE A 88 22.19 15.77 5.72
N GLY A 89 20.99 15.65 5.14
CA GLY A 89 20.80 15.26 3.74
C GLY A 89 20.77 13.76 3.44
N ASP A 90 19.85 13.40 2.55
CA ASP A 90 19.74 12.05 1.97
C ASP A 90 20.90 11.85 0.97
N VAL A 91 21.73 10.82 1.19
CA VAL A 91 22.71 10.34 0.20
C VAL A 91 22.20 8.99 -0.32
N TYR A 92 21.95 8.92 -1.62
CA TYR A 92 21.57 7.71 -2.35
C TYR A 92 22.76 6.76 -2.53
#